data_AF-A0A9E5PAU1-F1
#
_entry.id   AF-A0A9E5PAU1-F1
#
_cell.length_a   1.000
_cell.length_b   1.000
_cell.length_c   1.000
_cell.angle_alpha   90.00
_cell.angle_beta   90.00
_cell.angle_gamma   90.00
#
_symmetry.space_group_name_H-M   'P 1'
#
loop_
_entity.id
_entity.type
_entity.pdbx_description
1 polymer ?
#
loop_
_entity_poly.entity_id
_entity_poly.type
_entity_poly.pdbx_seq_one_letter_code
_entity_poly.pdbx_strand_id
1 'polypeptide(L)'
;MVPMKRQVASEKLHKILARLGYGSRRELERWIAAGRVRVNDERAMVGMRVGPRDVIQVDGKRVERRAAEPQTPRVLRYHKPVGELCSRRGDSDGPTVFDHLPALKRGRWISIGRLDVNSSGLLLFTNDGELAHRLMHPSSEIVREYAVRVHGKISAQSLRALRRGVQLEDGP
;
A
#
# COMPACT_ATOMS: atom_id res chain seq x y z
N MET A 1 15.52 19.09 -33.91
CA MET A 1 14.56 18.83 -32.82
C MET A 1 13.99 17.42 -33.02
N VAL A 2 14.55 16.41 -32.36
CA VAL A 2 14.10 15.01 -32.48
C VAL A 2 12.92 14.81 -31.53
N PRO A 3 11.76 14.30 -31.98
CA PRO A 3 10.64 14.06 -31.08
C PRO A 3 11.02 12.94 -30.11
N MET A 4 11.04 13.26 -28.81
CA MET A 4 11.13 12.26 -27.74
C MET A 4 9.92 11.34 -27.85
N LYS A 5 10.12 10.14 -28.42
CA LYS A 5 9.15 9.05 -28.32
C LYS A 5 8.90 8.84 -26.83
N ARG A 6 7.71 9.21 -26.34
CA ARG A 6 7.20 8.79 -25.02
C ARG A 6 7.24 7.28 -25.04
N GLN A 7 8.27 6.70 -24.45
CA GLN A 7 8.40 5.27 -24.28
C GLN A 7 7.17 4.84 -23.49
N VAL A 8 6.27 4.10 -24.13
CA VAL A 8 5.01 3.72 -23.51
C VAL A 8 5.36 2.74 -22.40
N ALA A 9 5.43 3.24 -21.18
CA ALA A 9 5.98 2.52 -20.04
C ALA A 9 5.16 1.25 -19.77
N SER A 10 5.82 0.10 -19.84
CA SER A 10 5.24 -1.18 -19.42
C SER A 10 5.25 -1.27 -17.90
N GLU A 11 4.11 -1.61 -17.30
CA GLU A 11 3.94 -1.72 -15.85
C GLU A 11 3.73 -3.19 -15.46
N LYS A 12 4.18 -3.59 -14.26
CA LYS A 12 3.94 -4.96 -13.76
C LYS A 12 2.43 -5.24 -13.69
N LEU A 13 2.00 -6.39 -14.21
CA LEU A 13 0.60 -6.79 -14.31
C LEU A 13 -0.14 -6.73 -12.95
N HIS A 14 0.47 -7.24 -11.89
CA HIS A 14 -0.12 -7.20 -10.54
C HIS A 14 -0.32 -5.76 -10.02
N LYS A 15 0.50 -4.79 -10.47
CA LYS A 15 0.39 -3.39 -10.02
C LYS A 15 -0.81 -2.72 -10.67
N ILE A 16 -1.04 -2.99 -11.96
CA ILE A 16 -2.22 -2.52 -12.70
C ILE A 16 -3.49 -3.11 -12.07
N LEU A 17 -3.55 -4.42 -11.90
CA LEU A 17 -4.72 -5.09 -11.32
C LEU A 17 -5.01 -4.62 -9.88
N ALA A 18 -3.98 -4.42 -9.06
CA ALA A 18 -4.14 -3.91 -7.71
C ALA A 18 -4.71 -2.48 -7.68
N ARG A 19 -4.24 -1.62 -8.59
CA ARG A 19 -4.74 -0.24 -8.73
C ARG A 19 -6.20 -0.20 -9.20
N LEU A 20 -6.59 -1.15 -10.04
CA LEU A 20 -7.99 -1.32 -10.46
C LEU A 20 -8.88 -1.95 -9.38
N GLY A 21 -8.31 -2.38 -8.25
CA GLY A 21 -9.07 -2.88 -7.09
C GLY A 21 -9.29 -4.40 -7.07
N TYR A 22 -8.65 -5.17 -7.95
CA TYR A 22 -8.85 -6.63 -8.02
C TYR A 22 -8.26 -7.41 -6.84
N GLY A 23 -7.38 -6.81 -6.04
CA GLY A 23 -6.78 -7.47 -4.89
C GLY A 23 -5.47 -6.82 -4.43
N SER A 24 -4.80 -7.49 -3.49
CA SER A 24 -3.42 -7.11 -3.13
C SER A 24 -2.41 -7.56 -4.18
N ARG A 25 -1.24 -6.92 -4.26
CA ARG A 25 -0.19 -7.32 -5.23
C ARG A 25 0.21 -8.79 -5.05
N ARG A 26 0.43 -9.24 -3.81
CA ARG A 26 0.77 -10.64 -3.48
C ARG A 26 -0.34 -11.62 -3.86
N GLU A 27 -1.60 -11.26 -3.59
CA GLU A 27 -2.75 -12.07 -3.99
C GLU A 27 -2.87 -12.20 -5.50
N LEU A 28 -2.65 -11.10 -6.22
CA LEU A 28 -2.68 -11.08 -7.68
C LEU A 28 -1.52 -11.87 -8.28
N GLU A 29 -0.34 -11.89 -7.65
CA GLU A 29 0.75 -12.78 -8.05
C GLU A 29 0.36 -14.25 -7.87
N ARG A 30 -0.36 -14.62 -6.81
CA ARG A 30 -0.92 -15.97 -6.64
C ARG A 30 -1.95 -16.29 -7.73
N TRP A 31 -2.81 -15.34 -8.10
CA TRP A 31 -3.79 -15.55 -9.17
C TRP A 31 -3.11 -15.75 -10.53
N ILE A 32 -2.06 -14.97 -10.80
CA ILE A 32 -1.24 -15.11 -12.01
C ILE A 32 -0.56 -16.49 -12.03
N ALA A 33 0.09 -16.89 -10.93
CA ALA A 33 0.72 -18.21 -10.81
C ALA A 33 -0.29 -19.36 -11.00
N ALA A 34 -1.51 -19.21 -10.46
CA ALA A 34 -2.60 -20.16 -10.65
C ALA A 34 -3.18 -20.16 -12.08
N GLY A 35 -2.83 -19.20 -12.93
CA GLY A 35 -3.30 -19.10 -14.31
C GLY A 35 -4.66 -18.48 -14.50
N ARG A 36 -5.16 -17.78 -13.49
CA ARG A 36 -6.45 -17.08 -13.53
C ARG A 36 -6.41 -15.83 -14.40
N VAL A 37 -5.21 -15.36 -14.76
CA VAL A 37 -5.00 -14.13 -15.51
C VAL A 37 -4.43 -14.44 -16.89
N ARG A 38 -5.04 -13.86 -17.93
CA ARG A 38 -4.55 -13.91 -19.31
C ARG A 38 -4.21 -12.51 -19.82
N VAL A 39 -3.22 -12.42 -20.70
CA VAL A 39 -2.85 -11.21 -21.41
C VAL A 39 -2.80 -11.54 -22.89
N ASN A 40 -3.56 -10.82 -23.72
CA ASN A 40 -3.68 -11.07 -25.16
C ASN A 40 -4.00 -12.55 -25.45
N ASP A 41 -4.94 -13.10 -24.69
CA ASP A 41 -5.39 -14.51 -24.74
C ASP A 41 -4.34 -15.57 -24.37
N GLU A 42 -3.14 -15.17 -23.94
CA GLU A 42 -2.11 -16.08 -23.41
C GLU A 42 -2.08 -16.08 -21.87
N ARG A 43 -1.68 -17.20 -21.26
CA ARG A 43 -1.54 -17.31 -19.80
C ARG A 43 -0.48 -16.32 -19.31
N ALA A 44 -0.83 -15.49 -18.34
CA ALA A 44 0.12 -14.55 -17.75
C ALA A 44 1.15 -15.25 -16.86
N MET A 45 2.35 -14.68 -16.75
CA MET A 45 3.41 -15.15 -15.87
C MET A 45 3.70 -14.15 -14.74
N VAL A 46 4.17 -14.65 -13.59
CA VAL A 46 4.56 -13.79 -12.47
C VAL A 46 5.71 -12.87 -12.92
N GLY A 47 5.60 -11.59 -12.60
CA GLY A 47 6.56 -10.57 -13.04
C GLY A 47 6.29 -9.98 -14.44
N MET A 48 5.34 -10.52 -15.20
CA MET A 48 4.96 -10.01 -16.53
C MET A 48 4.63 -8.52 -16.48
N ARG A 49 5.12 -7.78 -17.49
CA ARG A 49 4.84 -6.37 -17.69
C ARG A 49 3.90 -6.23 -18.88
N VAL A 50 2.97 -5.30 -18.79
CA VAL A 50 1.96 -5.06 -19.82
C VAL A 50 1.91 -3.58 -20.16
N GLY A 51 1.81 -3.28 -21.45
CA GLY A 51 1.60 -1.96 -22.01
C GLY A 51 0.12 -1.58 -22.02
N PRO A 52 -0.23 -0.36 -22.49
CA PRO A 52 -1.60 0.15 -22.53
C PRO A 52 -2.51 -0.55 -23.54
N ARG A 53 -1.95 -1.13 -24.60
CA ARG A 53 -2.72 -1.82 -25.67
C ARG A 53 -3.04 -3.28 -25.32
N ASP A 54 -2.34 -3.85 -24.34
CA ASP A 54 -2.55 -5.24 -23.95
C ASP A 54 -3.94 -5.45 -23.34
N VAL A 55 -4.61 -6.50 -23.80
CA VAL A 55 -5.91 -6.94 -23.29
C VAL A 55 -5.67 -7.88 -22.12
N ILE A 56 -6.15 -7.48 -20.94
CA ILE A 56 -6.04 -8.30 -19.72
C ILE A 56 -7.39 -8.95 -19.46
N GLN A 57 -7.38 -10.24 -19.11
CA GLN A 57 -8.55 -10.97 -18.64
C GLN A 57 -8.25 -11.60 -17.28
N VAL A 58 -9.23 -11.60 -16.38
CA VAL A 58 -9.19 -12.33 -15.11
C VAL A 58 -10.40 -13.26 -15.08
N ASP A 59 -10.16 -14.57 -14.92
CA ASP A 59 -11.18 -15.62 -14.97
C ASP A 59 -12.11 -15.50 -16.19
N GLY A 60 -11.51 -15.23 -17.36
CA GLY A 60 -12.23 -15.07 -18.64
C GLY A 60 -12.94 -13.72 -18.83
N LYS A 61 -13.00 -12.85 -17.80
CA LYS A 61 -13.62 -11.52 -17.92
C LYS A 61 -12.58 -10.47 -18.28
N ARG A 62 -12.86 -9.68 -19.32
CA ARG A 62 -11.99 -8.58 -19.74
C ARG A 62 -11.91 -7.51 -18.65
N VAL A 63 -10.69 -7.13 -18.29
CA VAL A 63 -10.44 -6.04 -17.36
C VAL A 63 -10.64 -4.71 -18.09
N GLU A 64 -11.60 -3.92 -17.64
CA GLU A 64 -11.79 -2.57 -18.16
C GLU A 64 -10.63 -1.66 -17.74
N ARG A 65 -9.72 -1.43 -18.69
CA ARG A 65 -8.66 -0.42 -18.62
C ARG A 65 -9.17 0.86 -19.27
N ARG A 66 -10.30 1.42 -18.81
CA ARG A 66 -10.70 2.76 -19.29
C ARG A 66 -9.51 3.69 -19.06
N ALA A 67 -9.14 4.46 -20.09
CA ALA A 67 -8.06 5.42 -20.04
C ALA A 67 -8.14 6.14 -18.70
N ALA A 68 -7.16 5.89 -17.85
CA ALA A 68 -7.15 6.46 -16.52
C ALA A 68 -6.99 7.96 -16.73
N GLU A 69 -8.10 8.70 -16.72
CA GLU A 69 -8.04 10.09 -16.30
C GLU A 69 -7.18 10.10 -15.04
N PRO A 70 -6.16 10.97 -14.95
CA PRO A 70 -5.33 11.07 -13.77
C PRO A 70 -6.25 11.28 -12.57
N GLN A 71 -6.50 10.20 -11.81
CA GLN A 71 -7.31 10.32 -10.62
C GLN A 71 -6.44 11.01 -9.61
N THR A 72 -6.82 12.23 -9.23
CA THR A 72 -6.18 12.93 -8.12
C THR A 72 -6.14 11.96 -6.92
N PRO A 73 -4.93 11.66 -6.38
CA PRO A 73 -4.81 10.79 -5.23
C PRO A 73 -5.72 11.28 -4.11
N ARG A 74 -6.56 10.39 -3.60
CA ARG A 74 -7.39 10.67 -2.43
C ARG A 74 -6.61 10.29 -1.19
N VAL A 75 -6.60 11.16 -0.19
CA VAL A 75 -5.97 10.89 1.10
C VAL A 75 -7.01 11.05 2.20
N LEU A 76 -7.05 10.11 3.13
CA LEU A 76 -7.84 10.20 4.35
C LEU A 76 -6.91 10.33 5.55
N ARG A 77 -7.34 11.16 6.49
CA ARG A 77 -6.84 11.19 7.84
C ARG A 77 -7.79 10.41 8.74
N TYR A 78 -7.28 9.39 9.40
CA TYR A 78 -8.04 8.57 10.34
C TYR A 78 -7.41 8.69 11.73
N HIS A 79 -8.23 8.90 12.75
CA HIS A 79 -7.81 8.76 14.12
C HIS A 79 -8.09 7.32 14.55
N LYS A 80 -7.09 6.45 14.41
CA LYS A 80 -7.19 5.04 14.76
C LYS A 80 -7.40 4.90 16.28
N PRO A 81 -8.47 4.24 16.75
CA PRO A 81 -8.60 3.88 18.15
C PRO A 81 -7.72 2.67 18.52
N VAL A 82 -7.55 2.45 19.83
CA VAL A 82 -7.00 1.19 20.34
C VAL A 82 -7.98 0.05 20.03
N GLY A 83 -7.45 -1.14 19.74
CA GLY A 83 -8.23 -2.36 19.49
C GLY A 83 -8.43 -2.68 18.00
N GLU A 84 -8.15 -1.75 17.10
CA GLU A 84 -8.23 -2.01 15.65
C GLU A 84 -6.92 -2.54 15.06
N LEU A 85 -7.04 -3.51 14.16
CA LEU A 85 -5.92 -4.09 13.42
C LEU A 85 -5.62 -3.31 12.13
N CYS A 86 -4.34 -2.99 11.89
CA CYS A 86 -3.86 -2.46 10.60
C CYS A 86 -3.69 -3.56 9.53
N SER A 87 -4.72 -4.37 9.31
CA SER A 87 -4.76 -5.46 8.33
C SER A 87 -6.05 -5.41 7.52
N ARG A 88 -5.99 -5.85 6.25
CA ARG A 88 -7.19 -6.01 5.38
C ARG A 88 -7.87 -7.37 5.54
N ARG A 89 -7.14 -8.37 6.04
CA ARG A 89 -7.74 -9.65 6.40
C ARG A 89 -8.20 -9.51 7.84
N GLY A 90 -9.50 -9.42 8.02
CA GLY A 90 -10.12 -9.78 9.29
C GLY A 90 -10.11 -11.30 9.37
N ASP A 91 -8.96 -11.88 9.72
CA ASP A 91 -8.93 -13.26 10.18
C ASP A 91 -9.30 -13.18 11.66
N SER A 92 -10.53 -13.54 12.05
CA SER A 92 -11.09 -13.79 13.41
C SER A 92 -10.78 -12.86 14.61
N ASP A 93 -9.87 -11.89 14.51
CA ASP A 93 -9.08 -11.33 15.62
C ASP A 93 -9.48 -9.89 15.96
N GLY A 94 -10.65 -9.45 15.49
CA GLY A 94 -11.24 -8.16 15.84
C GLY A 94 -11.42 -7.17 14.68
N PRO A 95 -11.89 -5.95 14.99
CA PRO A 95 -12.18 -4.92 14.00
C PRO A 95 -10.90 -4.44 13.29
N THR A 96 -11.04 -4.06 12.03
CA THR A 96 -9.95 -3.54 11.23
C THR A 96 -10.11 -2.06 10.93
N VAL A 97 -8.98 -1.38 10.74
CA VAL A 97 -8.96 0.04 10.34
C VAL A 97 -9.60 0.31 8.95
N PHE A 98 -10.01 -0.74 8.23
CA PHE A 98 -10.65 -0.64 6.92
C PHE A 98 -12.18 -0.75 6.99
N ASP A 99 -12.75 -1.22 8.10
CA ASP A 99 -14.17 -1.61 8.21
C ASP A 99 -15.11 -0.40 8.05
N HIS A 100 -14.66 0.78 8.50
CA HIS A 100 -15.46 2.00 8.52
C HIS A 100 -15.03 3.05 7.48
N LEU A 101 -14.16 2.68 6.52
CA LEU A 101 -13.71 3.62 5.50
C LEU A 101 -14.75 3.82 4.39
N PRO A 102 -14.89 5.04 3.84
CA PRO A 102 -15.85 5.30 2.77
C PRO A 102 -15.53 4.47 1.53
N ALA A 103 -16.56 3.92 0.89
CA ALA A 103 -16.40 3.14 -0.33
C ALA A 103 -15.74 3.96 -1.45
N LEU A 104 -14.91 3.29 -2.26
CA LEU A 104 -14.32 3.86 -3.45
C LEU A 104 -15.04 3.32 -4.68
N LYS A 105 -15.38 4.21 -5.63
CA LYS A 105 -15.91 3.79 -6.94
C LYS A 105 -14.90 2.94 -7.73
N ARG A 106 -13.60 3.19 -7.53
CA ARG A 106 -12.49 2.47 -8.16
C ARG A 106 -11.30 2.37 -7.21
N GLY A 107 -10.57 1.26 -7.31
CA GLY A 107 -9.40 1.01 -6.49
C GLY A 107 -9.75 0.66 -5.04
N ARG A 108 -8.77 0.83 -4.14
CA ARG A 108 -8.89 0.45 -2.73
C ARG A 108 -8.05 1.35 -1.85
N TRP A 109 -8.44 1.50 -0.58
CA TRP A 109 -7.61 2.19 0.41
C TRP A 109 -6.30 1.46 0.71
N ILE A 110 -5.24 2.19 0.99
CA ILE A 110 -3.93 1.67 1.35
C ILE A 110 -3.54 2.43 2.61
N SER A 111 -3.34 1.73 3.72
CA SER A 111 -2.79 2.35 4.92
C SER A 111 -1.35 2.77 4.67
N ILE A 112 -0.99 3.95 5.16
CA ILE A 112 0.36 4.48 5.09
C ILE A 112 1.04 4.15 6.41
N GLY A 113 1.79 3.06 6.40
CA GLY A 113 2.36 2.45 7.60
C GLY A 113 1.33 1.62 8.37
N ARG A 114 1.66 1.34 9.62
CA ARG A 114 0.84 0.59 10.57
C ARG A 114 1.02 1.20 11.95
N LEU A 115 -0.02 1.11 12.76
CA LEU A 115 0.03 1.30 14.19
C LEU A 115 -0.30 -0.04 14.85
N ASP A 116 0.34 -0.33 15.97
CA ASP A 116 0.02 -1.52 16.74
C ASP A 116 -1.42 -1.50 17.24
N VAL A 117 -1.97 -2.67 17.55
CA VAL A 117 -3.35 -2.81 18.05
C VAL A 117 -3.59 -1.94 19.29
N ASN A 118 -2.58 -1.84 20.16
CA ASN A 118 -2.62 -1.07 21.42
C ASN A 118 -2.22 0.41 21.27
N SER A 119 -1.97 0.87 20.04
CA SER A 119 -1.62 2.26 19.73
C SER A 119 -2.80 3.00 19.10
N SER A 120 -3.02 4.24 19.55
CA SER A 120 -4.00 5.17 18.96
C SER A 120 -3.32 6.32 18.24
N GLY A 121 -4.02 6.94 17.30
CA GLY A 121 -3.61 8.22 16.74
C GLY A 121 -3.73 8.29 15.23
N LEU A 122 -2.90 9.12 14.62
CA LEU A 122 -2.96 9.42 13.21
C LEU A 122 -2.56 8.21 12.35
N LEU A 123 -3.50 7.74 11.53
CA LEU A 123 -3.25 6.81 10.43
C LEU A 123 -3.73 7.45 9.13
N LEU A 124 -2.87 7.49 8.13
CA LEU A 124 -3.23 7.99 6.80
C LEU A 124 -3.62 6.83 5.89
N PHE A 125 -4.59 7.09 5.01
CA PHE A 125 -4.93 6.19 3.91
C PHE A 125 -4.85 6.91 2.58
N THR A 126 -4.48 6.19 1.53
CA THR A 126 -4.55 6.69 0.15
C THR A 126 -5.04 5.61 -0.80
N ASN A 127 -5.64 5.99 -1.92
CA ASN A 127 -5.91 5.05 -3.01
C ASN A 127 -4.75 4.94 -4.02
N ASP A 128 -3.69 5.71 -3.83
CA ASP A 128 -2.50 5.74 -4.68
C ASP A 128 -1.33 4.99 -4.03
N GLY A 129 -0.92 3.88 -4.66
CA GLY A 129 0.15 3.03 -4.15
C GLY A 129 1.55 3.60 -4.27
N GLU A 130 1.79 4.58 -5.16
CA GLU A 130 3.08 5.25 -5.28
C GLU A 130 3.24 6.31 -4.20
N LEU A 131 2.18 7.07 -3.92
CA LEU A 131 2.12 7.98 -2.79
C LEU A 131 2.28 7.21 -1.48
N ALA A 132 1.57 6.09 -1.29
CA ALA A 132 1.73 5.25 -0.11
C ALA A 132 3.18 4.76 0.05
N HIS A 133 3.80 4.29 -1.04
CA HIS A 133 5.18 3.83 -1.02
C HIS A 133 6.14 4.96 -0.63
N ARG A 134 6.05 6.14 -1.26
CA ARG A 134 6.90 7.29 -0.91
C ARG A 134 6.71 7.70 0.56
N LEU A 135 5.47 7.77 1.03
CA LEU A 135 5.21 8.19 2.42
C LEU A 135 5.64 7.15 3.47
N MET A 136 5.79 5.88 3.08
CA MET A 136 6.28 4.81 3.96
C MET A 136 7.78 4.58 3.87
N HIS A 137 8.40 4.80 2.71
CA HIS A 137 9.78 4.40 2.47
C HIS A 137 10.75 5.20 3.36
N PRO A 138 11.72 4.55 4.06
CA PRO A 138 12.64 5.24 4.96
C PRO A 138 13.45 6.35 4.29
N SER A 139 13.81 6.17 3.01
CA SER A 139 14.57 7.18 2.25
C SER A 139 13.83 8.50 2.02
N SER A 140 12.55 8.58 2.35
CA SER A 140 11.80 9.83 2.29
C SER A 140 11.92 10.66 3.57
N GLU A 141 12.52 10.10 4.63
CA GLU A 141 12.87 10.81 5.89
C GLU A 141 11.71 11.60 6.51
N ILE A 142 10.48 11.18 6.22
CA ILE A 142 9.28 11.81 6.77
C ILE A 142 9.28 11.61 8.28
N VAL A 143 9.11 12.69 9.02
CA VAL A 143 9.03 12.64 10.48
C VAL A 143 7.71 12.02 10.91
N ARG A 144 7.78 11.07 11.85
CA ARG A 144 6.61 10.50 12.52
C ARG A 144 6.72 10.89 13.99
N GLU A 145 5.76 11.66 14.47
CA GLU A 145 5.76 12.20 15.83
C GLU A 145 4.80 11.40 16.70
N TYR A 146 5.24 11.08 17.92
CA TYR A 146 4.47 10.29 18.89
C TYR A 146 4.48 10.98 20.25
N ALA A 147 3.30 11.06 20.88
CA ALA A 147 3.19 11.37 22.30
C ALA A 147 3.27 10.07 23.09
N VAL A 148 4.32 9.91 23.91
CA VAL A 148 4.57 8.68 24.67
C VAL A 148 4.55 8.99 26.16
N ARG A 149 3.75 8.23 26.91
CA ARG A 149 3.77 8.24 28.38
C ARG A 149 4.50 7.00 28.86
N VAL A 150 5.52 7.19 29.69
CA VAL A 150 6.33 6.10 30.22
C VAL A 150 6.06 5.85 31.70
N HIS A 151 6.31 4.62 32.14
CA HIS A 151 6.38 4.28 33.56
C HIS A 151 7.84 4.32 34.03
N GLY A 152 8.13 5.08 35.08
CA GLY A 152 9.48 5.30 35.61
C GLY A 152 10.02 6.71 35.35
N LYS A 153 11.28 6.96 35.74
CA LYS A 153 11.94 8.25 35.55
C LYS A 153 12.85 8.22 34.32
N ILE A 154 12.65 9.16 33.41
CA ILE A 154 13.58 9.38 32.30
C ILE A 154 14.71 10.29 32.80
N SER A 155 15.93 9.77 32.85
CA SER A 155 17.11 10.58 33.16
C SER A 155 17.60 11.35 31.93
N ALA A 156 18.35 12.44 32.15
CA ALA A 156 19.01 13.16 31.06
C ALA A 156 20.01 12.28 30.29
N GLN A 157 20.63 11.30 30.96
CA GLN A 157 21.51 10.32 30.32
C GLN A 157 20.73 9.41 29.37
N SER A 158 19.55 8.93 29.78
CA SER A 158 18.66 8.12 28.95
C SER A 158 18.23 8.86 27.68
N LEU A 159 17.87 10.15 27.80
CA LEU A 159 17.53 10.97 26.63
C LEU A 159 18.71 11.15 25.67
N ARG A 160 19.92 11.37 26.20
CA ARG A 160 21.14 11.47 25.37
C ARG A 160 21.49 10.16 24.67
N ALA A 161 21.22 9.02 25.29
CA ALA A 161 21.39 7.71 24.66
C ALA A 161 20.39 7.55 23.51
N LEU A 162 19.09 7.75 23.76
CA LEU A 162 18.05 7.64 22.74
C LEU A 162 18.29 8.54 21.50
N ARG A 163 18.81 9.75 21.69
CA ARG A 163 19.15 10.67 20.59
C ARG A 163 20.34 10.24 19.74
N ARG A 164 21.22 9.38 20.25
CA ARG A 164 22.43 8.92 19.55
C ARG A 164 22.25 7.56 18.86
N GLY A 165 21.09 6.94 19.01
CA GLY A 165 20.85 5.55 18.63
C GLY A 165 21.10 4.61 19.81
N VAL A 166 20.34 3.51 19.84
CA VAL A 166 20.42 2.48 20.89
C VAL A 166 20.36 1.12 20.21
N GLN A 167 21.16 0.17 20.68
CA GLN A 167 21.17 -1.17 20.12
C GLN A 167 19.85 -1.90 20.45
N LEU A 168 19.16 -2.35 19.41
CA LEU A 168 18.03 -3.27 19.46
C LEU A 168 18.44 -4.63 18.89
N GLU A 169 17.55 -5.62 19.02
CA GLU A 169 17.78 -6.99 18.51
C GLU A 169 17.90 -7.05 16.99
N ASP A 170 17.21 -6.15 16.28
CA ASP A 170 17.16 -6.06 14.83
C ASP A 170 18.12 -5.01 14.24
N GLY A 171 18.87 -4.30 15.09
CA GLY A 171 19.87 -3.33 14.67
C GLY A 171 20.04 -2.16 15.65
N PRO A 172 21.05 -1.30 15.42
CA PRO A 172 21.25 -0.05 16.15
C PRO A 172 20.29 1.09 15.75
#